data_AF-A0A0M8VMX9-F1
#
_entry.id   AF-A0A0M8VMX9-F1
#
_cell.length_a   1.000
_cell.length_b   1.000
_cell.length_c   1.000
_cell.angle_alpha   90.00
_cell.angle_beta   90.00
_cell.angle_gamma   90.00
#
_symmetry.space_group_name_H-M   'P 1'
#
loop_
_entity.id
_entity.type
_entity.pdbx_description
1 polymer ?
#
loop_
_entity_poly.entity_id
_entity_poly.type
_entity_poly.pdbx_seq_one_letter_code
_entity_poly.pdbx_strand_id
1 'polypeptide(L)'
;MAQRHHKSNKQVEGNPDTGHGRGMPRRPDETELDERTREDRREAGLPTGRRENPEAPYEEAQAEIDREVGEGRTRSGDTPRRDRDPYPPSDYEG
;
A
#
# COMPACT_ATOMS: atom_id res chain seq x y z
N MET A 1 13.24 -19.21 -43.28
CA MET A 1 13.34 -19.30 -41.81
C MET A 1 13.19 -17.89 -41.26
N ALA A 2 12.12 -17.60 -40.52
CA ALA A 2 11.84 -16.26 -40.03
C ALA A 2 12.48 -16.07 -38.64
N GLN A 3 13.63 -15.37 -38.58
CA GLN A 3 14.19 -14.92 -37.31
C GLN A 3 13.26 -13.87 -36.71
N ARG A 4 12.65 -14.17 -35.56
CA ARG A 4 11.91 -13.17 -34.78
C ARG A 4 12.92 -12.23 -34.14
N HIS A 5 12.96 -10.97 -34.59
CA HIS A 5 13.88 -9.93 -34.10
C HIS A 5 13.47 -9.30 -32.77
N HIS A 6 12.45 -9.82 -32.10
CA HIS A 6 11.94 -9.26 -30.86
C HIS A 6 12.43 -10.08 -29.67
N LYS A 7 13.14 -9.42 -28.76
CA LYS A 7 13.44 -9.95 -27.41
C LYS A 7 12.11 -10.17 -26.68
N SER A 8 11.96 -11.28 -25.97
CA SER A 8 10.72 -11.56 -25.21
C SER A 8 10.56 -10.57 -24.05
N ASN A 9 9.33 -10.35 -23.58
CA ASN A 9 9.08 -9.48 -22.42
C ASN A 9 9.95 -9.89 -21.22
N LYS A 10 10.11 -11.19 -20.98
CA LYS A 10 10.99 -11.73 -19.94
C LYS A 10 12.48 -11.34 -20.12
N GLN A 11 12.95 -11.20 -21.35
CA GLN A 11 14.31 -10.71 -21.65
C GLN A 11 14.43 -9.19 -21.54
N VAL A 12 13.34 -8.46 -21.72
CA VAL A 12 13.27 -7.01 -21.49
C VAL A 12 13.14 -6.71 -20.00
N GLU A 13 12.40 -7.52 -19.25
CA GLU A 13 12.07 -7.41 -17.83
C GLU A 13 13.18 -7.88 -16.87
N GLY A 14 14.32 -8.39 -17.37
CA GLY A 14 15.56 -8.60 -16.57
C GLY A 14 15.38 -9.29 -15.21
N ASN A 15 16.32 -9.05 -14.28
CA ASN A 15 16.25 -9.58 -12.91
C ASN A 15 15.66 -8.49 -11.99
N PRO A 16 14.48 -8.70 -11.38
CA PRO A 16 13.86 -7.70 -10.51
C PRO A 16 14.72 -7.32 -9.30
N ASP A 17 15.59 -8.22 -8.82
CA ASP A 17 16.40 -8.00 -7.63
C ASP A 17 17.63 -7.12 -7.88
N THR A 18 18.14 -7.09 -9.11
CA THR A 18 19.43 -6.46 -9.44
C THR A 18 19.39 -5.51 -10.63
N GLY A 19 18.30 -5.46 -11.39
CA GLY A 19 18.24 -4.57 -12.52
C GLY A 19 16.84 -4.48 -13.08
N HIS A 20 16.03 -3.58 -12.52
CA HIS A 20 15.06 -2.72 -13.22
C HIS A 20 14.53 -1.64 -12.26
N GLY A 21 15.41 -0.73 -11.86
CA GLY A 21 14.94 0.60 -11.50
C GLY A 21 14.71 1.36 -12.79
N ARG A 22 13.45 1.69 -13.15
CA ARG A 22 13.18 2.82 -14.04
C ARG A 22 13.62 4.08 -13.30
N GLY A 23 14.91 4.36 -13.27
CA GLY A 23 15.51 5.40 -12.47
C GLY A 23 16.97 5.62 -12.86
N MET A 24 17.49 6.78 -12.49
CA MET A 24 18.90 7.11 -12.62
C MET A 24 19.77 5.99 -11.99
N PRO A 25 21.03 5.82 -12.44
CA PRO A 25 21.96 4.89 -11.82
C PRO A 25 21.95 5.04 -10.29
N ARG A 26 22.09 3.91 -9.59
CA ARG A 26 22.25 3.92 -8.13
C ARG A 26 23.40 4.83 -7.75
N ARG A 27 23.22 5.55 -6.64
CA ARG A 27 24.26 6.41 -6.12
C ARG A 27 25.43 5.53 -5.64
N PRO A 28 26.69 5.95 -5.86
CA PRO A 28 27.84 5.19 -5.40
C PRO A 28 27.91 5.09 -3.86
N ASP A 29 27.31 6.03 -3.14
CA ASP A 29 27.27 6.13 -1.68
C ASP A 29 25.95 5.60 -1.05
N GLU A 30 25.10 4.93 -1.82
CA GLU A 30 23.79 4.46 -1.34
C GLU A 30 23.90 3.55 -0.10
N THR A 31 24.91 2.68 -0.05
CA THR A 31 25.15 1.80 1.10
C THR A 31 25.56 2.58 2.35
N GLU A 32 26.45 3.58 2.20
CA GLU A 32 26.88 4.42 3.33
C GLU A 32 25.71 5.25 3.89
N LEU A 33 24.82 5.73 3.02
CA LEU A 33 23.60 6.44 3.42
C LEU A 33 22.62 5.53 4.17
N ASP A 34 22.45 4.29 3.70
CA ASP A 34 21.60 3.30 4.37
C ASP A 34 22.12 2.96 5.77
N GLU A 35 23.44 2.84 5.93
CA GLU A 35 24.08 2.60 7.22
C GLU A 35 23.87 3.78 8.18
N ARG A 36 24.12 5.01 7.73
CA ARG A 36 23.86 6.23 8.51
C ARG A 36 22.39 6.34 8.92
N THR A 37 21.47 6.07 8.01
CA THR A 37 20.02 6.09 8.30
C THR A 37 19.65 5.07 9.38
N ARG A 38 20.29 3.90 9.40
CA ARG A 38 20.08 2.90 10.44
C ARG A 38 20.64 3.36 11.78
N GLU A 39 21.80 4.01 11.79
CA GLU A 39 22.44 4.55 13.00
C GLU A 39 21.60 5.66 13.63
N ASP A 40 21.20 6.67 12.84
CA ASP A 40 20.32 7.76 13.28
C ASP A 40 19.03 7.21 13.89
N ARG A 41 18.48 6.16 13.28
CA ARG A 41 17.28 5.50 13.79
C ARG A 41 17.51 4.80 15.13
N ARG A 42 18.67 4.19 15.35
CA ARG A 42 19.04 3.60 16.66
C ARG A 42 19.16 4.68 17.72
N GLU A 43 19.83 5.78 17.40
CA GLU A 43 20.01 6.91 18.31
C GLU A 43 18.66 7.52 18.71
N ALA A 44 17.75 7.65 17.75
CA ALA A 44 16.39 8.13 17.99
C ALA A 44 15.47 7.12 18.72
N GLY A 45 15.95 5.91 19.07
CA GLY A 45 15.15 4.85 19.67
C GLY A 45 14.04 4.30 18.75
N LEU A 46 14.15 4.53 17.45
CA LEU A 46 13.18 4.11 16.45
C LEU A 46 13.46 2.67 15.99
N PRO A 47 12.43 1.90 15.60
CA PRO A 47 12.59 0.51 15.19
C PRO A 47 13.43 0.37 13.91
N THR A 48 14.58 -0.30 14.03
CA THR A 48 15.53 -0.55 12.93
C THR A 48 15.21 -1.76 12.06
N GLY A 49 14.23 -2.56 12.46
CA GLY A 49 13.75 -3.71 11.69
C GLY A 49 12.94 -3.32 10.45
N ARG A 50 12.53 -4.33 9.69
CA ARG A 50 11.48 -4.21 8.67
C ARG A 50 10.30 -3.53 9.37
N ARG A 51 9.85 -2.36 8.85
CA ARG A 51 8.61 -1.74 9.32
C ARG A 51 7.55 -2.83 9.29
N GLU A 52 6.87 -3.04 10.42
CA GLU A 52 5.65 -3.84 10.46
C GLU A 52 4.77 -3.42 9.28
N ASN A 53 4.06 -4.36 8.66
CA ASN A 53 3.23 -4.06 7.50
C ASN A 53 2.37 -2.84 7.84
N PRO A 54 2.59 -1.66 7.22
CA PRO A 54 1.86 -0.46 7.58
C PRO A 54 0.36 -0.63 7.32
N GLU A 55 -0.02 -1.62 6.50
CA GLU A 55 -1.40 -1.99 6.21
C GLU A 55 -2.03 -2.87 7.28
N ALA A 56 -1.25 -3.58 8.12
CA ALA A 56 -1.80 -4.48 9.16
C ALA A 56 -2.84 -3.82 10.09
N PRO A 57 -2.63 -2.61 10.64
CA PRO A 57 -3.67 -1.97 11.46
C PRO A 57 -4.92 -1.61 10.65
N TYR A 58 -4.78 -1.31 9.36
CA TYR A 58 -5.92 -1.03 8.48
C TYR A 58 -6.67 -2.30 8.10
N GLU A 59 -5.97 -3.41 7.86
CA GLU A 59 -6.56 -4.72 7.60
C GLU A 59 -7.36 -5.22 8.81
N GLU A 60 -6.81 -5.07 10.01
CA GLU A 60 -7.50 -5.43 11.26
C GLU A 60 -8.76 -4.59 11.45
N ALA A 61 -8.66 -3.27 11.29
CA ALA A 61 -9.81 -2.36 11.37
C ALA A 61 -10.87 -2.70 10.31
N GLN A 62 -10.46 -2.99 9.07
CA GLN A 62 -11.40 -3.38 8.01
C GLN A 62 -12.14 -4.67 8.36
N ALA A 63 -11.42 -5.68 8.88
CA ALA A 63 -12.03 -6.93 9.30
C ALA A 63 -13.03 -6.75 10.45
N GLU A 64 -12.80 -5.80 11.35
CA GLU A 64 -13.77 -5.44 12.38
C GLU A 64 -15.04 -4.82 11.79
N ILE A 65 -14.90 -3.83 10.91
CA ILE A 65 -16.02 -3.18 10.24
C ILE A 65 -16.84 -4.19 9.42
N ASP A 66 -16.17 -5.10 8.71
CA ASP A 66 -16.84 -6.13 7.91
C ASP A 66 -17.68 -7.06 8.80
N ARG A 67 -17.19 -7.42 9.99
CA ARG A 67 -17.97 -8.17 10.99
C ARG A 67 -19.17 -7.37 11.47
N GLU A 68 -19.01 -6.11 11.82
CA GLU A 68 -20.12 -5.26 12.26
C GLU A 68 -21.21 -5.09 11.20
N VAL A 69 -20.82 -4.97 9.93
CA VAL A 69 -21.73 -4.93 8.79
C VAL A 69 -22.46 -6.26 8.65
N GLY A 70 -21.75 -7.39 8.75
CA GLY A 70 -22.35 -8.73 8.72
C GLY A 70 -23.35 -8.98 9.86
N GLU A 71 -23.11 -8.37 11.03
CA GLU A 71 -24.01 -8.40 12.19
C GLU A 71 -25.12 -7.33 12.13
N GLY A 72 -25.09 -6.42 11.16
CA GLY A 72 -26.06 -5.33 11.00
C GLY A 72 -25.92 -4.20 12.03
N ARG A 73 -24.79 -4.11 12.74
CA ARG A 73 -24.50 -3.01 13.69
C ARG A 73 -24.10 -1.73 12.98
N THR A 74 -23.45 -1.86 11.82
CA THR A 74 -22.99 -0.75 10.99
C THR A 74 -23.60 -0.86 9.59
N ARG A 75 -24.01 0.27 9.01
CA ARG A 75 -24.61 0.31 7.66
C ARG A 75 -23.51 0.22 6.59
N SER A 76 -23.69 -0.65 5.60
CA SER A 76 -22.79 -0.69 4.45
C SER A 76 -23.05 0.48 3.48
N GLY A 77 -21.98 0.93 2.83
CA GLY A 77 -22.02 2.02 1.84
C GLY A 77 -22.48 1.59 0.45
N ASP A 78 -22.72 0.30 0.22
CA ASP A 78 -23.07 -0.29 -1.08
C ASP A 78 -24.50 0.04 -1.54
N THR A 79 -25.28 0.75 -0.72
CA THR A 79 -26.59 1.23 -1.13
C THR A 79 -26.45 2.28 -2.25
N PRO A 80 -27.17 2.14 -3.37
CA PRO A 80 -27.14 3.13 -4.45
C PRO A 80 -27.80 4.44 -3.99
N ARG A 81 -27.40 5.58 -4.59
CA ARG A 81 -27.77 6.94 -4.14
C ARG A 81 -29.28 7.14 -3.89
N ARG A 82 -30.13 6.52 -4.69
CA ARG A 82 -31.60 6.63 -4.58
C ARG A 82 -32.19 5.94 -3.34
N ASP A 83 -31.46 4.96 -2.81
CA ASP A 83 -31.87 4.12 -1.67
C ASP A 83 -31.12 4.52 -0.38
N ARG A 84 -30.37 5.64 -0.42
CA ARG A 84 -29.67 6.21 0.74
C ARG A 84 -30.57 7.17 1.49
N ASP A 85 -30.40 7.22 2.81
CA ASP A 85 -31.04 8.23 3.64
C ASP A 85 -30.66 9.65 3.16
N PRO A 86 -31.60 10.60 3.17
CA PRO A 86 -31.33 11.98 2.80
C PRO A 86 -30.23 12.58 3.71
N TYR A 87 -29.34 13.37 3.10
CA TYR A 87 -28.29 14.10 3.81
C TYR A 87 -28.52 15.62 3.70
N PRO A 88 -28.38 16.40 4.80
CA PRO A 88 -28.08 15.95 6.15
C PRO A 88 -29.24 15.13 6.74
N PRO A 89 -28.98 14.19 7.68
CA PRO A 89 -30.04 13.54 8.42
C PRO A 89 -30.83 14.62 9.15
N SER A 90 -32.03 14.93 8.65
CA SER A 90 -32.88 15.97 9.20
C SER A 90 -33.89 15.34 10.15
N ASP A 91 -33.58 15.34 11.44
CA ASP A 91 -34.54 15.02 12.51
C ASP A 91 -35.36 16.25 12.92
N TYR A 92 -35.41 17.29 12.09
CA TYR A 92 -36.21 18.48 12.36
C TYR A 92 -37.70 18.14 12.20
N GLU A 93 -38.37 17.92 13.32
CA GLU A 93 -39.83 18.05 13.41
C GLU A 93 -40.21 19.49 13.05
N GLY A 94 -41.13 19.63 12.09
CA GLY A 94 -41.64 20.93 11.61
C GLY A 94 -42.66 21.56 12.55
#